data_AF-A0A6L8HLV8-F1
#
_entry.id   AF-A0A6L8HLV8-F1
#
_cell.length_a   1.000
_cell.length_b   1.000
_cell.length_c   1.000
_cell.angle_alpha   90.00
_cell.angle_beta   90.00
_cell.angle_gamma   90.00
#
_symmetry.space_group_name_H-M   'P 1'
#
loop_
_entity.id
_entity.type
_entity.pdbx_description
1 polymer ?
#
loop_
_entity_poly.entity_id
_entity_poly.type
_entity_poly.pdbx_seq_one_letter_code
_entity_poly.pdbx_strand_id
1 'polypeptide(L)'
;MYFGGAGALLGRVLRWFGRDGDVPSASGRRLLLWLPGYILNWLVFGAAFALLARGLGFDVPIRTATTAFAAAYFLGYVAIFSPAGLGVREGVLAALLTPLLGLDAGLALAALQRVWITAVEIAGAAAGAVFLRRPAV
;
A
#
# COMPACT_ATOMS: atom_id res chain seq x y z
N MET A 1 29.22 5.39 10.70
CA MET A 1 29.06 4.25 11.62
C MET A 1 27.88 3.43 11.11
N TYR A 2 28.17 2.43 10.27
CA TYR A 2 27.15 1.72 9.49
C TYR A 2 26.52 0.58 10.31
N PHE A 3 25.20 0.47 10.25
CA PHE A 3 24.36 -0.54 10.91
C PHE A 3 24.73 -1.97 10.48
N GLY A 4 25.73 -2.58 11.13
CA GLY A 4 26.26 -3.91 10.77
C GLY A 4 25.26 -5.06 10.89
N GLY A 5 24.23 -4.94 11.74
CA GLY A 5 23.21 -5.98 11.91
C GLY A 5 22.19 -6.04 10.77
N ALA A 6 21.73 -4.87 10.29
CA ALA A 6 20.67 -4.78 9.28
C ALA A 6 21.16 -5.24 7.89
N GLY A 7 22.41 -4.88 7.52
CA GLY A 7 23.01 -5.31 6.26
C GLY A 7 23.24 -6.82 6.19
N ALA A 8 23.64 -7.44 7.29
CA ALA A 8 23.90 -8.89 7.36
C ALA A 8 22.62 -9.73 7.33
N LEU A 9 21.51 -9.22 7.87
CA LEU A 9 20.20 -9.87 7.79
C LEU A 9 19.63 -9.75 6.37
N LEU A 10 19.68 -8.55 5.78
CA LEU A 10 19.23 -8.28 4.42
C LEU A 10 20.00 -9.14 3.40
N GLY A 11 21.32 -9.25 3.53
CA GLY A 11 22.14 -10.12 2.67
C GLY A 11 21.80 -11.60 2.80
N ARG A 12 21.35 -12.08 3.98
CA ARG A 12 20.87 -13.46 4.15
C ARG A 12 19.54 -13.70 3.43
N VAL A 13 18.59 -12.77 3.56
CA VAL A 13 17.29 -12.88 2.89
C VAL A 13 17.43 -12.84 1.36
N LEU A 14 18.29 -11.97 0.84
CA LEU A 14 18.49 -11.82 -0.61
C LEU A 14 19.11 -13.06 -1.27
N ARG A 15 20.04 -13.74 -0.58
CA ARG A 15 20.59 -15.02 -1.04
C ARG A 15 19.52 -16.11 -1.15
N TRP A 16 18.48 -16.05 -0.31
CA TRP A 16 17.35 -17.00 -0.36
C TRP A 16 16.52 -16.86 -1.65
N PHE A 17 16.54 -15.68 -2.27
CA PHE A 17 15.92 -15.41 -3.58
C PHE A 17 16.89 -15.57 -4.76
N GLY A 18 18.06 -16.18 -4.56
CA GLY A 18 19.06 -16.41 -5.62
C GLY A 18 19.69 -15.12 -6.16
N ARG A 19 19.68 -14.05 -5.37
CA ARG A 19 20.14 -12.72 -5.80
C ARG A 19 21.48 -12.40 -5.15
N ASP A 20 22.56 -12.78 -5.82
CA ASP A 20 23.95 -12.41 -5.47
C ASP A 20 24.24 -11.00 -6.00
N GLY A 21 23.54 -10.00 -5.47
CA GLY A 21 23.75 -8.61 -5.80
C GLY A 21 24.31 -7.86 -4.60
N ASP A 22 25.39 -7.11 -4.79
CA ASP A 22 25.80 -6.06 -3.86
C ASP A 22 24.61 -5.13 -3.64
N VAL A 23 24.04 -5.15 -2.43
CA VAL A 23 22.97 -4.22 -2.08
C VAL A 23 23.60 -2.84 -2.02
N PRO A 24 23.18 -1.89 -2.87
CA PRO A 24 23.72 -0.54 -2.80
C PRO A 24 23.51 -0.02 -1.38
N SER A 25 24.58 0.38 -0.70
CA SER A 25 24.49 0.94 0.64
C SER A 25 23.75 2.28 0.54
N ALA A 26 22.43 2.24 0.75
CA ALA A 26 21.61 3.44 0.73
C ALA A 26 22.05 4.33 1.90
N SER A 27 22.64 5.49 1.60
CA SER A 27 22.97 6.44 2.66
C SER A 27 21.69 6.87 3.37
N GLY A 28 21.71 6.97 4.70
CA GLY A 28 20.52 7.35 5.49
C GLY A 28 19.90 8.67 5.00
N ARG A 29 20.73 9.60 4.53
CA ARG A 29 20.28 10.85 3.89
C ARG A 29 19.45 10.61 2.63
N ARG A 30 19.84 9.65 1.77
CA ARG A 30 19.06 9.29 0.58
C ARG A 30 17.71 8.71 0.96
N LEU A 31 17.65 7.82 1.97
CA LEU A 31 16.38 7.29 2.48
C LEU A 31 15.44 8.40 2.98
N LEU A 32 15.97 9.39 3.71
CA LEU A 32 15.19 10.53 4.18
C LEU A 32 14.61 11.38 3.03
N LEU A 33 15.34 11.51 1.91
CA LEU A 33 14.85 12.24 0.73
C LEU A 33 13.65 11.56 0.05
N TRP A 34 13.43 10.26 0.26
CA TRP A 34 12.27 9.53 -0.27
C TRP A 34 11.02 9.67 0.60
N LEU A 35 11.17 10.04 1.88
CA LEU A 35 10.04 10.15 2.81
C LEU A 35 8.94 11.10 2.32
N PRO A 36 9.22 12.32 1.80
CA PRO A 36 8.18 13.21 1.31
C PRO A 36 7.38 12.60 0.15
N GLY A 37 8.07 11.93 -0.79
CA GLY A 37 7.42 11.23 -1.90
C GLY A 37 6.54 10.10 -1.42
N TYR A 38 6.98 9.37 -0.39
CA TYR A 38 6.19 8.29 0.20
C TYR A 38 4.96 8.81 0.96
N ILE A 39 5.11 9.91 1.73
CA ILE A 39 3.99 10.59 2.39
C ILE A 39 2.99 11.08 1.33
N LEU A 40 3.47 11.75 0.29
CA LEU A 40 2.62 12.23 -0.81
C LEU A 40 1.85 11.07 -1.46
N ASN A 41 2.51 9.94 -1.70
CA ASN A 41 1.86 8.74 -2.21
C ASN A 41 0.69 8.28 -1.32
N TRP A 42 0.87 8.23 0.00
CA TRP A 42 -0.22 7.89 0.92
C TRP A 42 -1.34 8.92 0.93
N LEU A 43 -1.03 10.21 0.82
CA LEU A 43 -2.03 11.27 0.70
C LEU A 43 -2.85 11.12 -0.59
N VAL A 44 -2.20 10.79 -1.70
CA VAL A 44 -2.87 10.55 -2.99
C VAL A 44 -3.82 9.35 -2.88
N PHE A 45 -3.38 8.24 -2.28
CA PHE A 45 -4.26 7.09 -2.07
C PHE A 45 -5.43 7.40 -1.13
N GLY A 46 -5.19 8.12 -0.04
CA GLY A 46 -6.24 8.56 0.87
C GLY A 46 -7.26 9.48 0.20
N ALA A 47 -6.80 10.39 -0.66
CA ALA A 47 -7.66 11.25 -1.47
C ALA A 47 -8.47 10.45 -2.50
N ALA A 48 -7.85 9.51 -3.19
CA ALA A 48 -8.56 8.62 -4.12
C ALA A 48 -9.64 7.81 -3.41
N PHE A 49 -9.35 7.30 -2.20
CA PHE A 49 -10.34 6.59 -1.38
C PHE A 49 -11.49 7.51 -0.93
N ALA A 50 -11.20 8.74 -0.51
CA ALA A 50 -12.24 9.71 -0.16
C ALA A 50 -13.13 10.07 -1.36
N LEU A 51 -12.56 10.19 -2.56
CA LEU A 51 -13.30 10.42 -3.79
C LEU A 51 -14.17 9.22 -4.17
N LEU A 52 -13.66 8.00 -4.00
CA LEU A 52 -14.45 6.77 -4.18
C LEU A 52 -15.66 6.75 -3.23
N ALA A 53 -15.43 7.02 -1.93
CA ALA A 53 -16.49 7.07 -0.94
C ALA A 53 -17.57 8.10 -1.31
N ARG A 54 -17.16 9.32 -1.69
CA ARG A 54 -18.08 10.37 -2.14
C ARG A 54 -18.86 10.01 -3.39
N GLY A 55 -18.20 9.40 -4.38
CA GLY A 55 -18.85 8.93 -5.61
C GLY A 55 -19.91 7.86 -5.37
N LEU A 56 -19.79 7.11 -4.27
CA LEU A 56 -20.77 6.12 -3.81
C LEU A 56 -21.84 6.70 -2.87
N GLY A 57 -21.80 8.01 -2.61
CA GLY A 57 -22.76 8.69 -1.73
C GLY A 57 -22.40 8.67 -0.23
N PHE A 58 -21.21 8.21 0.14
CA PHE A 58 -20.73 8.26 1.53
C PHE A 58 -20.01 9.58 1.82
N ASP A 59 -20.41 10.26 2.89
CA ASP A 59 -19.69 11.45 3.38
C ASP A 59 -18.63 11.06 4.41
N VAL A 60 -17.44 10.71 3.91
CA VAL A 60 -16.27 10.43 4.75
C VAL A 60 -15.32 11.63 4.71
N PRO A 61 -15.01 12.25 5.86
CA PRO A 61 -14.01 13.31 5.92
C PRO A 61 -12.67 12.83 5.36
N ILE A 62 -12.05 13.66 4.50
CA ILE A 62 -10.78 13.33 3.83
C ILE A 62 -9.68 12.90 4.82
N ARG A 63 -9.64 13.53 6.00
CA ARG A 63 -8.73 13.17 7.08
C ARG A 63 -8.97 11.73 7.53
N THR A 64 -10.21 11.39 7.89
CA THR A 64 -10.61 10.05 8.32
C THR A 64 -10.34 9.02 7.24
N ALA A 65 -10.74 9.29 5.99
CA ALA A 65 -10.48 8.40 4.85
C ALA A 65 -8.99 8.11 4.69
N THR A 66 -8.15 9.15 4.71
CA THR A 66 -6.70 9.03 4.52
C THR A 66 -6.04 8.25 5.67
N THR A 67 -6.37 8.59 6.91
CA THR A 67 -5.79 7.92 8.09
C THR A 67 -6.28 6.48 8.22
N ALA A 68 -7.56 6.22 7.96
CA ALA A 68 -8.13 4.88 8.05
C ALA A 68 -7.56 3.97 6.96
N PHE A 69 -7.46 4.48 5.72
CA PHE A 69 -6.84 3.77 4.62
C PHE A 69 -5.38 3.42 4.92
N ALA A 70 -4.57 4.40 5.37
CA ALA A 70 -3.16 4.19 5.68
C ALA A 70 -2.97 3.18 6.83
N ALA A 71 -3.77 3.30 7.90
CA ALA A 71 -3.72 2.37 9.03
C ALA A 71 -4.11 0.95 8.63
N ALA A 72 -5.19 0.79 7.86
CA ALA A 72 -5.63 -0.52 7.37
C ALA A 72 -4.60 -1.19 6.46
N TYR A 73 -3.97 -0.42 5.56
CA TYR A 73 -2.89 -0.92 4.71
C TYR A 73 -1.67 -1.35 5.52
N PHE A 74 -1.26 -0.51 6.48
CA PHE A 74 -0.11 -0.80 7.35
C PHE A 74 -0.36 -2.08 8.16
N LEU A 75 -1.52 -2.21 8.79
CA LEU A 75 -1.88 -3.41 9.55
C LEU A 75 -2.02 -4.64 8.64
N GLY A 76 -2.48 -4.47 7.40
CA GLY A 76 -2.44 -5.51 6.38
C GLY A 76 -1.02 -5.99 6.05
N TYR A 77 -0.03 -5.09 6.00
CA TYR A 77 1.38 -5.46 5.83
C TYR A 77 1.97 -6.17 7.06
N VAL A 78 1.55 -5.76 8.26
CA VAL A 78 1.99 -6.41 9.52
C VAL A 78 1.41 -7.81 9.66
N ALA A 79 0.22 -8.07 9.10
CA ALA A 79 -0.42 -9.37 9.13
C ALA A 79 0.22 -10.37 8.14
N ILE A 80 1.43 -10.83 8.47
CA ILE A 80 2.23 -11.75 7.65
C ILE A 80 1.56 -13.11 7.34
N PHE A 81 0.56 -13.50 8.13
CA PHE A 81 -0.24 -14.72 7.92
C PHE A 81 -1.37 -14.51 6.92
N SER A 82 -1.70 -13.26 6.59
CA SER A 82 -2.75 -12.89 5.66
C SER A 82 -2.12 -12.54 4.31
N PRO A 83 -2.28 -13.39 3.28
CA PRO A 83 -1.65 -13.15 1.98
C PRO A 83 -2.16 -11.83 1.39
N ALA A 84 -1.24 -10.92 1.06
CA ALA A 84 -1.56 -9.57 0.59
C ALA A 84 -2.49 -8.75 1.52
N GLY A 85 -2.61 -9.13 2.80
CA GLY A 85 -3.51 -8.50 3.77
C GLY A 85 -5.00 -8.83 3.60
N LEU A 86 -5.35 -9.88 2.85
CA LEU A 86 -6.73 -10.35 2.64
C LEU A 86 -7.48 -10.62 3.96
N GLY A 87 -8.66 -10.02 4.10
CA GLY A 87 -9.49 -10.08 5.29
C GLY A 87 -9.06 -9.08 6.37
N VAL A 88 -7.76 -8.96 6.64
CA VAL A 88 -7.26 -8.05 7.69
C VAL A 88 -7.43 -6.60 7.27
N ARG A 89 -7.02 -6.24 6.05
CA ARG A 89 -7.10 -4.86 5.59
C ARG A 89 -8.54 -4.40 5.48
N GLU A 90 -9.41 -5.24 4.91
CA GLU A 90 -10.83 -4.95 4.75
C GLU A 90 -11.52 -4.85 6.12
N GLY A 91 -11.23 -5.77 7.04
CA GLY A 91 -11.78 -5.76 8.39
C GLY A 91 -11.34 -4.55 9.21
N VAL A 92 -10.06 -4.18 9.17
CA VAL A 92 -9.54 -2.99 9.85
C VAL A 92 -10.14 -1.71 9.25
N LEU A 93 -10.18 -1.60 7.92
CA LEU A 93 -10.77 -0.43 7.27
C LEU A 93 -12.25 -0.27 7.63
N ALA A 94 -13.01 -1.37 7.57
CA ALA A 94 -14.41 -1.39 7.99
C ALA A 94 -14.55 -0.97 9.46
N ALA A 95 -13.77 -1.57 10.38
CA ALA A 95 -13.80 -1.24 11.79
C ALA A 95 -13.52 0.24 12.08
N LEU A 96 -12.58 0.86 11.34
CA LEU A 96 -12.26 2.29 11.46
C LEU A 96 -13.35 3.21 10.89
N LEU A 97 -14.16 2.72 9.96
CA LEU A 97 -15.26 3.47 9.34
C LEU A 97 -16.61 3.25 10.06
N THR A 98 -16.79 2.14 10.77
CA THR A 98 -18.02 1.79 11.50
C THR A 98 -18.54 2.90 12.40
N PRO A 99 -17.72 3.64 13.17
CA PRO A 99 -18.22 4.73 14.01
C PRO A 99 -18.87 5.87 13.22
N LEU A 100 -18.55 6.00 11.92
CA LEU A 100 -19.07 7.06 11.05
C LEU A 100 -20.21 6.55 10.15
N LEU A 101 -20.09 5.35 9.61
CA LEU A 101 -20.97 4.82 8.57
C LEU A 101 -21.87 3.67 9.03
N GLY A 102 -21.59 3.07 10.19
CA GLY A 102 -22.12 1.77 10.57
C GLY A 102 -21.35 0.61 9.93
N LEU A 103 -21.56 -0.60 10.44
CA LEU A 103 -20.79 -1.79 10.05
C LEU A 103 -21.04 -2.17 8.58
N ASP A 104 -22.31 -2.23 8.16
CA ASP A 104 -22.68 -2.70 6.83
C ASP A 104 -22.10 -1.80 5.73
N ALA A 105 -22.24 -0.48 5.89
CA ALA A 105 -21.67 0.49 4.97
C ALA A 105 -20.14 0.51 5.03
N GLY A 106 -19.55 0.38 6.22
CA GLY A 106 -18.09 0.29 6.39
C GLY A 106 -17.49 -0.93 5.68
N LEU A 107 -18.13 -2.09 5.81
CA LEU A 107 -17.73 -3.33 5.11
C LEU A 107 -17.90 -3.20 3.59
N ALA A 108 -19.03 -2.67 3.13
CA ALA A 108 -19.29 -2.47 1.71
C ALA A 108 -18.24 -1.54 1.08
N LEU A 109 -17.96 -0.40 1.73
CA LEU A 109 -16.98 0.56 1.25
C LEU A 109 -15.55 -0.01 1.28
N ALA A 110 -15.19 -0.78 2.31
CA ALA A 110 -13.89 -1.45 2.40
C ALA A 110 -13.71 -2.51 1.29
N ALA A 111 -14.75 -3.31 1.00
CA ALA A 111 -14.74 -4.29 -0.07
C ALA A 111 -14.65 -3.62 -1.46
N LEU A 112 -15.42 -2.57 -1.71
CA LEU A 112 -15.38 -1.80 -2.95
C LEU A 112 -14.03 -1.13 -3.17
N GLN A 113 -13.43 -0.60 -2.11
CA GLN A 113 -12.06 -0.08 -2.15
C GLN A 113 -11.10 -1.15 -2.67
N ARG A 114 -11.21 -2.39 -2.16
CA ARG A 114 -10.34 -3.50 -2.56
C ARG A 114 -10.49 -3.85 -4.04
N VAL A 115 -11.73 -3.95 -4.51
CA VAL A 115 -12.02 -4.18 -5.93
C VAL A 115 -11.40 -3.06 -6.78
N TRP A 116 -11.56 -1.81 -6.34
CA TRP A 116 -11.01 -0.65 -7.04
C TRP A 116 -9.48 -0.66 -7.12
N ILE A 117 -8.77 -0.85 -6.01
CA ILE A 117 -7.29 -0.86 -6.02
C ILE A 117 -6.75 -2.03 -6.84
N THR A 118 -7.36 -3.20 -6.74
CA THR A 118 -6.93 -4.38 -7.50
C THR A 118 -7.19 -4.19 -8.99
N ALA A 119 -8.30 -3.57 -9.39
CA ALA A 119 -8.52 -3.19 -10.78
C ALA A 119 -7.44 -2.23 -11.30
N VAL A 120 -7.06 -1.22 -10.50
CA VAL A 120 -5.98 -0.27 -10.85
C VAL A 120 -4.62 -0.98 -10.95
N GLU A 121 -4.31 -1.88 -10.02
CA GLU A 121 -3.08 -2.69 -10.03
C GLU A 121 -2.99 -3.55 -11.30
N ILE A 122 -4.08 -4.24 -11.66
CA ILE A 122 -4.17 -5.05 -12.88
C ILE A 122 -4.02 -4.17 -14.12
N ALA A 123 -4.68 -3.02 -14.18
CA ALA A 123 -4.58 -2.09 -15.31
C ALA A 123 -3.15 -1.54 -15.46
N GLY A 124 -2.50 -1.17 -14.34
CA GLY A 124 -1.12 -0.71 -14.34
C GLY A 124 -0.14 -1.81 -14.77
N ALA A 125 -0.33 -3.04 -14.28
CA ALA A 125 0.47 -4.19 -14.69
C ALA A 125 0.31 -4.50 -16.19
N ALA A 126 -0.93 -4.47 -16.71
CA ALA A 126 -1.22 -4.67 -18.11
C ALA A 126 -0.58 -3.58 -18.99
N ALA A 127 -0.71 -2.31 -18.60
CA ALA A 127 -0.08 -1.20 -19.30
C ALA A 127 1.44 -1.34 -19.31
N GLY A 128 2.06 -1.64 -18.16
CA GLY A 128 3.49 -1.89 -18.04
C GLY A 128 3.95 -3.03 -18.95
N ALA A 129 3.21 -4.14 -19.00
CA ALA A 129 3.51 -5.26 -19.88
C ALA A 129 3.48 -4.87 -21.36
N VAL A 130 2.57 -3.98 -21.78
CA VAL A 130 2.54 -3.47 -23.16
C VAL A 130 3.72 -2.53 -23.44
N PHE A 131 4.04 -1.60 -22.53
CA PHE A 131 5.14 -0.66 -22.70
C PHE A 131 6.52 -1.33 -22.72
N LEU A 132 6.72 -2.37 -21.91
CA LEU A 132 7.98 -3.12 -21.81
C LEU A 132 8.15 -4.15 -22.93
N ARG A 133 7.11 -4.43 -23.72
CA ARG A 133 7.18 -5.28 -24.93
C ARG A 133 7.78 -4.56 -26.15
N ARG A 134 8.32 -3.35 -26.01
CA ARG A 134 9.05 -2.70 -27.10
C ARG A 134 10.26 -3.57 -27.48
N PRO A 135 10.38 -4.01 -28.75
CA PRO A 135 11.54 -4.78 -29.19
C PRO A 135 12.80 -3.95 -28.96
N ALA A 136 13.82 -4.58 -28.38
CA ALA A 136 15.15 -4.00 -28.33
C ALA A 136 15.58 -3.73 -29.78
N VAL A 137 15.75 -2.45 -30.12
CA VAL A 137 16.42 -2.02 -31.35
C VAL A 137 17.91 -2.30 -31.18
#